data_AF-A0A0K0FET6-F1
#
_entry.id   AF-A0A0K0FET6-F1
#
_cell.length_a   1.000
_cell.length_b   1.000
_cell.length_c   1.000
_cell.angle_alpha   90.00
_cell.angle_beta   90.00
_cell.angle_gamma   90.00
#
_symmetry.space_group_name_H-M   'P 1'
#
loop_
_entity.id
_entity.type
_entity.pdbx_description
1 polymer ?
#
loop_
_entity_poly.entity_id
_entity_poly.type
_entity_poly.pdbx_seq_one_letter_code
_entity_poly.pdbx_strand_id
1 'polypeptide(L)' 'MNNSNNNCFKAVKGYKSILIAYYNLNINNINARNYLYNEIPEHYWFDLKTREWKLRHRQRHTIGRIFTVLPMNVELFLLC' A
#
# COMPACT_ATOMS: atom_id res chain seq x y z
N MET A 1 18.64 34.31 -3.57
CA MET A 1 17.42 34.63 -4.33
C MET A 1 17.03 33.37 -5.09
N ASN A 2 15.99 32.60 -4.78
CA ASN A 2 14.66 32.97 -4.33
C ASN A 2 14.03 31.94 -3.37
N ASN A 3 13.30 32.52 -2.44
CA ASN A 3 12.28 31.97 -1.56
C ASN A 3 11.36 30.93 -2.25
N SER A 4 11.23 29.73 -1.67
CA SER A 4 9.96 29.01 -1.72
C SER A 4 9.68 28.36 -0.36
N ASN A 5 8.77 29.01 0.34
CA ASN A 5 8.18 28.66 1.62
C ASN A 5 7.61 27.22 1.61
N ASN A 6 8.40 26.21 1.96
CA ASN A 6 7.88 24.85 2.16
C ASN A 6 7.28 24.68 3.58
N ASN A 7 6.37 25.58 3.95
CA ASN A 7 5.54 25.47 5.15
C ASN A 7 4.07 25.37 4.75
N CYS A 8 3.69 24.46 3.83
CA CYS A 8 2.26 24.30 3.48
C CYS A 8 1.58 23.08 4.09
N PHE A 9 2.32 22.21 4.78
CA PHE A 9 1.72 21.10 5.53
C PHE A 9 2.38 20.93 6.90
N LYS A 10 2.27 21.93 7.78
CA LYS A 10 2.35 21.66 9.21
C LYS A 10 1.12 20.82 9.54
N ALA A 11 1.32 19.50 9.56
CA ALA A 11 0.29 18.53 9.89
C ALA A 11 -0.34 18.90 11.24
N VAL A 12 -1.56 19.44 11.19
CA VAL A 12 -2.44 19.46 12.33
C VAL A 12 -2.51 18.02 12.82
N LYS A 13 -2.12 17.81 14.08
CA LYS A 13 -1.90 16.50 14.72
C LYS A 13 -3.16 15.61 14.74
N GLY A 14 -4.30 16.13 14.30
CA GLY A 14 -5.56 15.43 14.10
C GLY A 14 -5.73 15.03 12.63
N TYR A 15 -5.63 13.75 12.36
CA TYR A 15 -5.97 13.11 11.09
C TYR A 15 -5.15 13.49 9.83
N LYS A 16 -3.99 12.83 9.65
CA LYS A 16 -3.36 12.73 8.32
C LYS A 16 -4.26 11.91 7.39
N SER A 17 -4.80 12.53 6.35
CA SER A 17 -5.63 11.86 5.35
C SER A 17 -4.76 11.00 4.41
N ILE A 18 -5.37 10.00 3.76
CA ILE A 18 -4.69 9.11 2.80
C ILE A 18 -4.05 9.93 1.66
N LEU A 19 -4.75 10.98 1.21
CA LEU A 19 -4.26 11.87 0.17
C LEU A 19 -3.05 12.70 0.63
N ILE A 20 -3.06 13.24 1.86
CA ILE A 20 -1.89 13.92 2.43
C ILE A 20 -0.70 12.95 2.56
N ALA A 21 -0.96 11.71 2.96
CA ALA A 21 0.07 10.68 3.04
C ALA A 21 0.66 10.34 1.66
N TYR A 22 -0.15 10.35 0.59
CA TYR A 22 0.34 10.17 -0.79
C TYR A 22 1.28 11.31 -1.21
N TYR A 23 0.93 12.57 -0.94
CA TYR A 23 1.84 13.67 -1.26
C TYR A 23 3.15 13.57 -0.49
N ASN A 24 3.10 13.24 0.80
CA ASN A 24 4.31 13.04 1.60
C ASN A 24 5.16 11.88 1.08
N LEU A 25 4.55 10.79 0.60
CA LEU A 25 5.26 9.69 -0.04
C LEU A 25 6.02 10.18 -1.29
N ASN A 26 5.36 10.97 -2.14
CA ASN A 26 5.96 11.50 -3.37
C ASN A 26 7.11 12.47 -3.11
N ILE A 27 7.03 13.26 -2.04
CA ILE A 27 8.12 14.15 -1.65
C ILE A 27 9.36 13.33 -1.27
N ASN A 28 9.16 12.30 -0.46
CA ASN A 28 10.25 11.50 0.14
C ASN A 28 10.80 10.40 -0.78
N ASN A 29 10.02 9.91 -1.74
CA ASN A 29 10.37 8.75 -2.56
C ASN A 29 10.18 9.05 -4.05
N ILE A 30 11.29 9.08 -4.80
CA ILE A 30 11.29 9.34 -6.25
C ILE A 30 10.54 8.24 -7.00
N ASN A 31 10.64 6.98 -6.57
CA ASN A 31 9.96 5.87 -7.24
C ASN A 31 8.44 5.96 -7.14
N ALA A 32 7.92 6.57 -6.06
CA ALA A 32 6.48 6.75 -5.89
C ALA A 32 5.88 7.74 -6.91
N ARG A 33 6.71 8.65 -7.45
CA ARG A 33 6.28 9.65 -8.45
C ARG A 33 5.97 9.04 -9.82
N ASN A 34 6.43 7.82 -10.05
CA ASN A 34 6.16 7.09 -11.29
C ASN A 34 4.74 6.49 -11.32
N TYR A 35 4.02 6.54 -10.20
CA TYR A 35 2.70 5.94 -10.05
C TYR A 35 1.63 7.00 -9.79
N LEU A 36 0.50 6.85 -10.47
CA LEU A 36 -0.70 7.64 -10.21
C LEU A 36 -1.30 7.26 -8.86
N TYR A 37 -2.09 8.16 -8.27
CA TYR A 37 -2.76 7.91 -6.99
C TYR A 37 -3.56 6.59 -6.97
N ASN A 38 -4.19 6.23 -8.09
CA ASN A 38 -4.97 5.02 -8.23
C ASN A 38 -4.11 3.73 -8.28
N GLU A 39 -2.85 3.83 -8.70
CA GLU A 39 -1.90 2.72 -8.84
C GLU A 39 -1.09 2.50 -7.56
N ILE A 40 -1.02 3.52 -6.69
CA ILE A 40 -0.29 3.45 -5.42
C ILE A 40 -0.71 2.26 -4.55
N PRO A 41 -1.99 1.92 -4.37
CA PRO A 41 -2.40 0.75 -3.59
C PRO A 41 -1.87 -0.59 -4.14
N GLU A 42 -1.48 -0.66 -5.41
CA GLU A 42 -0.89 -1.88 -5.98
C GLU A 42 0.56 -2.06 -5.52
N HIS A 43 1.33 -0.97 -5.54
CA HIS A 43 2.77 -0.97 -5.23
C HIS A 43 3.10 -0.71 -3.76
N TYR A 44 2.22 -0.01 -3.05
CA TYR A 44 2.36 0.39 -1.66
C TYR A 44 1.14 -0.07 -0.87
N TRP A 45 1.30 -0.24 0.44
CA TRP A 45 0.20 -0.48 1.35
C TRP A 45 0.12 0.66 2.37
N PHE A 46 -1.10 1.03 2.73
CA PHE A 46 -1.32 2.11 3.69
C PHE A 46 -1.29 1.56 5.11
N ASP A 47 -0.32 2.00 5.91
CA ASP A 47 -0.23 1.67 7.31
C ASP A 47 -1.18 2.56 8.11
N LEU A 48 -2.27 1.98 8.64
CA LEU A 48 -3.26 2.71 9.44
C LEU A 48 -2.69 3.20 10.78
N LYS A 49 -1.66 2.54 11.32
CA LYS A 49 -1.04 2.91 12.61
C LYS A 49 -0.15 4.13 12.45
N THR A 50 0.71 4.15 11.42
CA THR A 50 1.62 5.27 11.17
C THR A 50 1.04 6.33 10.23
N ARG A 51 -0.06 6.01 9.54
CA ARG A 51 -0.70 6.83 8.49
C ARG A 51 0.26 7.18 7.36
N GLU A 52 0.97 6.17 6.88
CA GLU A 52 1.99 6.30 5.85
C GLU A 52 1.88 5.18 4.83
N TRP A 53 2.27 5.49 3.59
CA TRP A 53 2.42 4.50 2.55
C TRP A 53 3.76 3.81 2.69
N LYS A 54 3.74 2.48 2.80
CA LYS A 54 4.94 1.64 2.89
C LYS A 54 5.05 0.77 1.66
N LEU A 55 6.27 0.53 1.19
CA LEU A 55 6.51 -0.29 0.01
C LEU A 55 5.95 -1.70 0.26
N ARG A 56 5.21 -2.23 -0.71
CA ARG A 56 4.70 -3.59 -0.64
C ARG A 56 5.84 -4.55 -0.93
N HIS A 57 6.31 -5.25 0.09
CA HIS A 57 7.22 -6.38 -0.09
C HIS A 57 6.43 -7.59 -0.61
N ARG A 58 6.26 -7.71 -1.93
CA ARG A 58 5.68 -8.90 -2.56
C ARG A 58 6.75 -9.98 -2.72
N GLN A 59 7.28 -10.48 -1.59
CA GLN A 59 8.36 -11.48 -1.57
C GLN A 59 7.88 -12.93 -1.41
N ARG A 60 6.58 -13.20 -1.46
CA ARG A 60 6.08 -14.57 -1.39
C ARG A 60 5.05 -14.83 -2.46
N HIS A 61 5.34 -15.82 -3.30
CA HIS A 61 4.31 -16.67 -3.86
C HIS A 61 3.66 -17.40 -2.68
N THR A 62 2.75 -16.74 -1.98
CA THR A 62 1.97 -17.39 -0.93
C THR A 62 1.05 -18.36 -1.67
N ILE A 63 1.39 -19.64 -1.64
CA ILE A 63 0.44 -20.69 -1.97
C ILE A 63 -0.75 -20.44 -1.04
N GLY A 64 -1.96 -20.38 -1.59
CA GLY A 64 -3.18 -20.25 -0.80
C GLY A 64 -3.28 -21.35 0.26
N ARG A 65 -4.36 -21.34 1.05
CA ARG A 65 -4.59 -22.44 2.02
C ARG A 65 -4.54 -23.78 1.28
N ILE A 66 -3.62 -24.65 1.68
CA ILE A 66 -3.55 -26.03 1.19
C ILE A 66 -4.56 -26.83 2.01
N PHE A 67 -5.63 -27.29 1.37
CA PHE A 67 -6.57 -28.20 2.00
C PHE A 67 -6.12 -29.63 1.72
N THR A 68 -5.78 -30.37 2.78
CA THR A 68 -5.57 -31.82 2.66
C THR A 68 -6.95 -32.47 2.56
N VAL A 69 -7.38 -32.79 1.35
CA VAL A 69 -8.62 -33.53 1.12
C VAL A 69 -8.34 -35.03 1.01
N LEU A 70 -9.24 -35.84 1.57
CA LEU A 70 -9.25 -37.28 1.33
C LEU A 70 -9.56 -37.55 -0.15
N PRO A 71 -8.93 -38.56 -0.78
CA PRO A 71 -9.15 -38.87 -2.21
C PRO A 71 -10.60 -39.26 -2.54
N MET A 72 -11.43 -39.57 -1.54
CA MET A 72 -12.86 -39.86 -1.71
C MET A 72 -13.73 -38.60 -1.82
N ASN A 73 -13.22 -37.42 -1.45
CA ASN A 73 -13.99 -36.17 -1.46
C ASN A 73 -13.77 -35.42 -2.78
N VAL A 74 -14.08 -36.09 -3.89
CA VAL A 74 -13.95 -35.55 -5.27
C VAL A 74 -14.79 -34.29 -5.46
N GLU A 75 -15.90 -34.14 -4.74
CA GLU A 75 -16.76 -32.95 -4.84
C GLU A 75 -16.05 -31.66 -4.41
N LEU A 76 -15.05 -31.73 -3.51
CA LEU A 76 -14.28 -30.55 -3.10
C LEU A 76 -13.28 -30.09 -4.16
N PHE A 77 -12.95 -30.95 -5.14
CA PHE A 77 -12.11 -30.57 -6.30
C PHE A 77 -12.89 -29.79 -7.37
N LEU A 78 -14.22 -29.89 -7.40
CA LEU A 78 -15.07 -29.31 -8.45
C LEU A 78 -15.49 -27.86 -8.20
N LEU A 79 -15.08 -27.25 -7.08
CA LEU A 79 -15.50 -25.90 -6.70
C LEU A 79 -14.43 -24.80 -6.87
N CYS A 80 -13.32 -25.12 -7.55
CA CYS A 80 -12.32 -24.15 -8.03
C CYS A 80 -12.59 -23.81 -9.50
#